data_AF-A0A2R6ERV2-F1
#
_entry.id   AF-A0A2R6ERV2-F1
#
_cell.length_a   1.000
_cell.length_b   1.000
_cell.length_c   1.000
_cell.angle_alpha   90.00
_cell.angle_beta   90.00
_cell.angle_gamma   90.00
#
_symmetry.space_group_name_H-M   'P 1'
#
loop_
_entity.id
_entity.type
_entity.pdbx_description
1 polymer ?
#
loop_
_entity_poly.entity_id
_entity_poly.type
_entity_poly.pdbx_seq_one_letter_code
_entity_poly.pdbx_strand_id
1 'polypeptide(L)'
;MGVEIEPEWQPATKLNVVGGALDFTSVEPLPDGVTRDQIEEICYTIRELYGEYVDELVAETSLSRREAQTWVLRTLAHEGTDRLSYEAVGLYIWAIGRATEGDPLSRTIVTDYYERAERKIERAEATLKRAGPPPYPDDVYDDPAVLWVDAPVADRLRGRRQPEETYSDVIERLLDGTTAGLSLAELVESYRSERGADYVAVETVYPEWDRDLRLVVGVDEPETTPAAVKEAAALQVGDEPRAFTVDETTDPTHADAHLVGFADTADLSVPVEDGVERVRRALAGVERTLPELVDDLRSAGGTALAVADEPAGAGAHLYPVFLESASPDALAHLERLALDDRTLSVGRVSPVDAETYRGLDHGTTLLWAGEEGGLGRRPLPDDPVERRELFPARVLATST
;
A
#
# COMPACT_ATOMS: atom_id res chain seq x y z
N MET A 1 -29.00 -29.65 8.98
CA MET A 1 -28.53 -31.05 8.78
C MET A 1 -27.73 -31.39 10.03
N GLY A 2 -28.10 -32.42 10.78
CA GLY A 2 -27.45 -32.74 12.06
C GLY A 2 -26.06 -33.35 11.87
N VAL A 3 -25.13 -33.00 12.75
CA VAL A 3 -23.76 -33.52 12.78
C VAL A 3 -23.55 -34.33 14.06
N GLU A 4 -23.02 -35.55 13.92
CA GLU A 4 -22.63 -36.40 15.06
C GLU A 4 -21.11 -36.27 15.28
N ILE A 5 -20.70 -35.76 16.45
CA ILE A 5 -19.30 -35.59 16.83
C ILE A 5 -18.93 -36.70 17.82
N GLU A 6 -18.05 -37.63 17.42
CA GLU A 6 -17.60 -38.68 18.33
C GLU A 6 -16.58 -38.12 19.34
N PRO A 7 -16.70 -38.43 20.65
CA PRO A 7 -15.79 -37.93 21.68
C PRO A 7 -14.32 -38.30 21.43
N GLU A 8 -14.09 -39.45 20.80
CA GLU A 8 -12.75 -40.03 20.56
C GLU A 8 -12.04 -39.38 19.36
N TRP A 9 -12.76 -38.61 18.53
CA TRP A 9 -12.14 -37.96 17.38
C TRP A 9 -11.14 -36.89 17.78
N GLN A 10 -10.08 -36.80 16.98
CA GLN A 10 -9.08 -35.74 17.09
C GLN A 10 -9.72 -34.37 16.86
N PRO A 11 -9.24 -33.31 17.52
CA PRO A 11 -9.83 -31.97 17.42
C PRO A 11 -9.97 -31.45 15.98
N ALA A 12 -8.97 -31.69 15.13
CA ALA A 12 -9.00 -31.28 13.73
C ALA A 12 -10.09 -32.00 12.92
N THR A 13 -10.29 -33.30 13.16
CA THR A 13 -11.35 -34.10 12.53
C THR A 13 -12.73 -33.59 12.96
N LYS A 14 -12.93 -33.34 14.26
CA LYS A 14 -14.18 -32.76 14.78
C LYS A 14 -14.50 -31.43 14.10
N LEU A 15 -13.51 -30.53 14.01
CA LEU A 15 -13.71 -29.21 13.41
C LEU A 15 -13.94 -29.29 11.89
N ASN A 16 -13.29 -30.22 11.18
CA ASN A 16 -13.53 -30.46 9.75
C ASN A 16 -14.96 -30.94 9.47
N VAL A 17 -15.49 -31.82 10.30
CA VAL A 17 -16.87 -32.32 10.14
C VAL A 17 -17.87 -31.19 10.38
N VAL A 18 -17.65 -30.35 11.39
CA VAL A 18 -18.50 -29.16 11.63
C VAL A 18 -18.38 -28.17 10.47
N GLY A 19 -17.16 -27.87 10.02
CA GLY A 19 -16.89 -26.96 8.91
C GLY A 19 -17.53 -27.41 7.59
N GLY A 20 -17.52 -28.73 7.31
CA GLY A 20 -18.15 -29.29 6.12
C GLY A 20 -19.68 -29.26 6.14
N ALA A 21 -20.30 -29.05 7.29
CA ALA A 21 -21.75 -28.99 7.46
C ALA A 21 -22.29 -27.56 7.59
N LEU A 22 -21.43 -26.55 7.46
CA LEU A 22 -21.85 -25.15 7.53
C LEU A 22 -22.74 -24.76 6.35
N ASP A 23 -23.80 -24.02 6.65
CA ASP A 23 -24.67 -23.41 5.64
C ASP A 23 -24.55 -21.88 5.68
N PHE A 24 -23.64 -21.34 4.87
CA PHE A 24 -23.42 -19.90 4.75
C PHE A 24 -24.60 -19.14 4.09
N THR A 25 -25.65 -19.84 3.65
CA THR A 25 -26.88 -19.21 3.12
C THR A 25 -27.98 -19.09 4.17
N SER A 26 -27.79 -19.71 5.34
CA SER A 26 -28.69 -19.67 6.48
C SER A 26 -28.37 -18.51 7.42
N VAL A 27 -29.38 -18.02 8.12
CA VAL A 27 -29.23 -17.03 9.22
C VAL A 27 -28.58 -17.68 10.45
N GLU A 28 -28.72 -19.00 10.60
CA GLU A 28 -27.99 -19.81 11.57
C GLU A 28 -27.11 -20.79 10.78
N PRO A 29 -25.84 -20.45 10.54
CA PRO A 29 -24.96 -21.23 9.66
C PRO A 29 -24.40 -22.49 10.32
N LEU A 30 -24.55 -22.63 11.65
CA LEU A 30 -24.09 -23.80 12.39
C LEU A 30 -25.03 -24.99 12.22
N PRO A 31 -24.50 -26.22 12.13
CA PRO A 31 -25.34 -27.43 12.03
C PRO A 31 -26.15 -27.69 13.30
N ASP A 32 -27.31 -28.30 13.13
CA ASP A 32 -28.25 -28.61 14.21
C ASP A 32 -27.56 -29.43 15.32
N GLY A 33 -27.63 -28.96 16.57
CA GLY A 33 -27.07 -29.64 17.74
C GLY A 33 -25.60 -29.32 18.04
N VAL A 34 -24.95 -28.45 17.27
CA VAL A 34 -23.59 -27.95 17.56
C VAL A 34 -23.68 -26.53 18.11
N THR A 35 -23.10 -26.33 19.29
CA THR A 35 -23.07 -25.03 19.96
C THR A 35 -21.71 -24.33 19.79
N ARG A 36 -21.70 -23.01 19.92
CA ARG A 36 -20.46 -22.22 19.93
C ARG A 36 -19.49 -22.69 21.01
N ASP A 37 -19.98 -22.96 22.22
CA ASP A 37 -19.13 -23.41 23.34
C ASP A 37 -18.38 -24.70 23.00
N GLN A 38 -19.04 -25.64 22.32
CA GLN A 38 -18.39 -26.87 21.83
C GLN A 38 -17.32 -26.59 20.77
N ILE A 39 -17.57 -25.64 19.87
CA ILE A 39 -16.58 -25.22 18.85
C ILE A 39 -15.39 -24.54 19.53
N GLU A 40 -15.64 -23.65 20.49
CA GLU A 40 -14.59 -22.97 21.26
C GLU A 40 -13.70 -23.97 22.01
N GLU A 41 -14.29 -24.96 22.68
CA GLU A 41 -13.55 -26.03 23.36
C GLU A 41 -12.60 -26.76 22.40
N ILE A 42 -13.10 -27.18 21.23
CA ILE A 42 -12.29 -27.82 20.19
C ILE A 42 -11.16 -26.89 19.72
N CYS A 43 -11.46 -25.60 19.54
CA CYS A 43 -10.50 -24.61 19.07
C CYS A 43 -9.43 -24.28 20.11
N TYR A 44 -9.74 -24.31 21.41
CA TYR A 44 -8.73 -24.15 22.46
C TYR A 44 -7.72 -25.29 22.43
N THR A 45 -8.14 -26.54 22.23
CA THR A 45 -7.21 -27.67 22.06
C THR A 45 -6.34 -27.51 20.81
N ILE A 46 -6.92 -27.06 19.69
CA ILE A 46 -6.13 -26.77 18.47
C ILE A 46 -5.13 -25.64 18.71
N ARG A 47 -5.50 -24.61 19.48
CA ARG A 47 -4.61 -23.52 19.86
C ARG A 47 -3.43 -24.01 20.70
N GLU A 48 -3.62 -24.94 21.61
CA GLU A 48 -2.51 -25.53 22.38
C GLU A 48 -1.51 -26.27 21.47
N LEU A 49 -1.99 -26.89 20.38
CA LEU A 49 -1.15 -27.64 19.45
C LEU A 49 -0.38 -26.75 18.46
N TYR A 50 -0.99 -25.66 17.98
CA TYR A 50 -0.44 -24.84 16.89
C TYR A 50 -0.13 -23.40 17.27
N GLY A 51 -0.50 -22.96 18.48
CA GLY A 51 -0.41 -21.57 18.90
C GLY A 51 1.02 -21.01 18.90
N GLU A 52 1.99 -21.80 19.36
CA GLU A 52 3.40 -21.40 19.36
C GLU A 52 3.93 -21.18 17.94
N TYR A 53 3.61 -22.07 16.99
CA TYR A 53 3.99 -21.91 15.58
C TYR A 53 3.36 -20.67 14.93
N VAL A 54 2.11 -20.36 15.29
CA VAL A 54 1.45 -19.14 14.84
C VAL A 54 2.14 -17.90 15.41
N ASP A 55 2.44 -17.89 16.71
CA ASP A 55 3.09 -16.76 17.36
C ASP A 55 4.53 -16.55 16.84
N GLU A 56 5.28 -17.62 16.59
CA GLU A 56 6.61 -17.60 15.96
C GLU A 56 6.56 -17.00 14.56
N LEU A 57 5.68 -17.49 13.67
CA LEU A 57 5.55 -16.94 12.32
C LEU A 57 5.14 -15.46 12.33
N VAL A 58 4.26 -15.05 13.24
CA VAL A 58 3.88 -13.63 13.38
C VAL A 58 5.06 -12.78 13.85
N ALA A 59 5.92 -13.30 14.72
CA ALA A 59 7.07 -12.58 15.24
C ALA A 59 8.22 -12.48 14.22
N GLU A 60 8.40 -13.51 13.39
CA GLU A 60 9.56 -13.64 12.51
C GLU A 60 9.28 -13.28 11.03
N THR A 61 8.02 -13.08 10.65
CA THR A 61 7.63 -12.80 9.27
C THR A 61 6.69 -11.59 9.16
N SER A 62 6.39 -11.16 7.93
CA SER A 62 5.41 -10.11 7.64
C SER A 62 3.96 -10.61 7.55
N LEU A 63 3.69 -11.83 8.03
CA LEU A 63 2.34 -12.38 8.08
C LEU A 63 1.53 -11.70 9.20
N SER A 64 0.33 -11.27 8.88
CA SER A 64 -0.66 -10.92 9.90
C SER A 64 -1.05 -12.16 10.71
N ARG A 65 -1.56 -11.97 11.92
CA ARG A 65 -2.01 -13.10 12.77
C ARG A 65 -3.02 -14.00 12.07
N ARG A 66 -3.94 -13.45 11.26
CA ARG A 66 -4.93 -14.25 10.51
C ARG A 66 -4.32 -15.02 9.35
N GLU A 67 -3.35 -14.44 8.64
CA GLU A 67 -2.58 -15.11 7.59
C GLU A 67 -1.74 -16.26 8.18
N ALA A 68 -1.02 -16.00 9.28
CA ALA A 68 -0.24 -17.01 9.98
C ALA A 68 -1.12 -18.15 10.54
N GLN A 69 -2.24 -17.82 11.20
CA GLN A 69 -3.21 -18.82 11.66
C GLN A 69 -3.74 -19.68 10.51
N THR A 70 -4.15 -19.04 9.42
CA THR A 70 -4.70 -19.74 8.27
C THR A 70 -3.66 -20.66 7.64
N TRP A 71 -2.43 -20.17 7.45
CA TRP A 71 -1.36 -20.94 6.85
C TRP A 71 -0.93 -22.12 7.71
N VAL A 72 -0.69 -21.91 9.01
CA VAL A 72 -0.30 -22.99 9.94
C VAL A 72 -1.35 -24.08 9.99
N LEU A 73 -2.62 -23.70 10.21
CA LEU A 73 -3.71 -24.66 10.38
C LEU A 73 -4.06 -25.41 9.08
N ARG A 74 -3.77 -24.81 7.92
CA ARG A 74 -4.02 -25.42 6.61
C ARG A 74 -2.85 -26.29 6.14
N THR A 75 -1.62 -25.90 6.46
CA THR A 75 -0.40 -26.53 5.94
C THR A 75 0.12 -27.62 6.87
N LEU A 76 0.11 -27.37 8.18
CA LEU A 76 0.58 -28.33 9.18
C LEU A 76 -0.54 -29.29 9.56
N ALA A 77 -0.17 -30.54 9.78
CA ALA A 77 -1.04 -31.56 10.35
C ALA A 77 -0.27 -32.30 11.43
N HIS A 78 -0.88 -32.44 12.60
CA HIS A 78 -0.35 -33.26 13.67
C HIS A 78 -0.45 -34.74 13.29
N GLU A 79 0.46 -35.56 13.81
CA GLU A 79 0.57 -36.96 13.40
C GLU A 79 -0.75 -37.72 13.61
N GLY A 80 -1.28 -38.33 12.54
CA GLY A 80 -2.56 -39.05 12.56
C GLY A 80 -3.81 -38.16 12.43
N THR A 81 -3.68 -36.89 12.05
CA THR A 81 -4.81 -35.98 11.79
C THR A 81 -4.85 -35.47 10.36
N ASP A 82 -6.05 -35.20 9.84
CA ASP A 82 -6.23 -34.50 8.57
C ASP A 82 -5.95 -33.00 8.73
N ARG A 83 -5.44 -32.38 7.66
CA ARG A 83 -5.34 -30.92 7.57
C ARG A 83 -6.72 -30.29 7.72
N LEU A 84 -6.79 -29.13 8.36
CA LEU A 84 -8.05 -28.40 8.47
C LEU A 84 -8.52 -27.93 7.08
N SER A 85 -9.83 -28.00 6.85
CA SER A 85 -10.49 -27.38 5.70
C SER A 85 -10.56 -25.86 5.89
N TYR A 86 -10.80 -25.12 4.80
CA TYR A 86 -10.94 -23.67 4.89
C TYR A 86 -12.13 -23.25 5.76
N GLU A 87 -13.22 -24.01 5.69
CA GLU A 87 -14.41 -23.81 6.51
C GLU A 87 -14.12 -24.06 8.00
N ALA A 88 -13.32 -25.08 8.31
CA ALA A 88 -12.89 -25.39 9.69
C ALA A 88 -11.91 -24.33 10.24
N VAL A 89 -10.99 -23.84 9.41
CA VAL A 89 -10.12 -22.70 9.76
C VAL A 89 -10.94 -21.43 9.99
N GLY A 90 -11.98 -21.20 9.19
CA GLY A 90 -12.92 -20.09 9.37
C GLY A 90 -13.64 -20.14 10.71
N LEU A 91 -14.09 -21.33 11.13
CA LEU A 91 -14.65 -21.56 12.46
C LEU A 91 -13.64 -21.30 13.58
N TYR A 92 -12.39 -21.76 13.42
CA TYR A 92 -11.34 -21.54 14.39
C TYR A 92 -11.08 -20.05 14.64
N ILE A 93 -10.92 -19.29 13.55
CA ILE A 93 -10.64 -17.85 13.62
C ILE A 93 -11.84 -17.11 14.22
N TRP A 94 -13.06 -17.49 13.86
CA TRP A 94 -14.30 -16.94 14.41
C TRP A 94 -14.42 -17.19 15.93
N ALA A 95 -14.20 -18.44 16.37
CA ALA A 95 -14.36 -18.86 17.75
C ALA A 95 -13.29 -18.23 18.69
N ILE A 96 -12.02 -18.23 18.28
CA ILE A 96 -10.90 -17.77 19.13
C ILE A 96 -10.65 -16.26 18.98
N GLY A 97 -11.01 -15.66 17.84
CA GLY A 97 -10.67 -14.28 17.46
C GLY A 97 -11.46 -13.17 18.15
N ARG A 98 -12.25 -13.46 19.19
CA ARG A 98 -13.16 -12.50 19.87
C ARG A 98 -14.15 -11.77 18.94
N ALA A 99 -14.44 -12.31 17.75
CA ALA A 99 -15.62 -11.91 16.99
C ALA A 99 -16.84 -12.43 17.76
N THR A 100 -17.41 -11.62 18.64
CA THR A 100 -18.47 -12.08 19.55
C THR A 100 -19.82 -12.21 18.86
N GLU A 101 -20.02 -11.61 17.69
CA GLU A 101 -21.32 -11.63 16.99
C GLU A 101 -21.12 -11.77 15.47
N GLY A 102 -21.87 -12.69 14.84
CA GLY A 102 -21.87 -12.92 13.40
C GLY A 102 -21.58 -14.37 12.98
N ASP A 103 -21.69 -14.61 11.67
CA ASP A 103 -21.50 -15.92 11.05
C ASP A 103 -20.01 -16.33 11.02
N PRO A 104 -19.70 -17.65 11.01
CA PRO A 104 -18.36 -18.15 10.73
C PRO A 104 -17.78 -17.56 9.45
N LEU A 105 -16.46 -17.36 9.40
CA LEU A 105 -15.82 -16.81 8.21
C LEU A 105 -16.06 -17.71 6.99
N SER A 106 -16.47 -17.09 5.88
CA SER A 106 -16.70 -17.80 4.64
C SER A 106 -15.40 -18.37 4.06
N ARG A 107 -15.53 -19.48 3.32
CA ARG A 107 -14.41 -20.12 2.62
C ARG A 107 -13.59 -19.13 1.80
N THR A 108 -14.23 -18.19 1.11
CA THR A 108 -13.58 -17.20 0.26
C THR A 108 -12.61 -16.34 1.06
N ILE A 109 -13.05 -15.81 2.20
CA ILE A 109 -12.22 -14.97 3.07
C ILE A 109 -11.00 -15.75 3.60
N VAL A 110 -11.21 -17.00 4.01
CA VAL A 110 -10.11 -17.85 4.51
C VAL A 110 -9.16 -18.23 3.38
N THR A 111 -9.66 -18.48 2.18
CA THR A 111 -8.83 -18.75 0.99
C THR A 111 -7.94 -17.54 0.69
N ASP A 112 -8.48 -16.32 0.73
CA ASP A 112 -7.72 -15.09 0.51
C ASP A 112 -6.62 -14.87 1.56
N TYR A 113 -6.84 -15.28 2.82
CA TYR A 113 -5.79 -15.27 3.84
C TYR A 113 -4.71 -16.30 3.54
N TYR A 114 -5.09 -17.50 3.10
CA TYR A 114 -4.15 -18.56 2.76
C TYR A 114 -3.27 -18.18 1.56
N GLU A 115 -3.87 -17.70 0.47
CA GLU A 115 -3.14 -17.30 -0.74
C GLU A 115 -2.20 -16.11 -0.48
N ARG A 116 -2.61 -15.14 0.35
CA ARG A 116 -1.71 -14.05 0.78
C ARG A 116 -0.56 -14.57 1.62
N ALA A 117 -0.82 -15.48 2.55
CA ALA A 117 0.24 -16.08 3.36
C ALA A 117 1.21 -16.88 2.50
N GLU A 118 0.71 -17.69 1.57
CA GLU A 118 1.49 -18.48 0.62
C GLU A 118 2.37 -17.57 -0.24
N ARG A 119 1.83 -16.51 -0.85
CA ARG A 119 2.64 -15.55 -1.62
C ARG A 119 3.74 -14.88 -0.79
N LYS A 120 3.44 -14.49 0.45
CA LYS A 120 4.43 -13.88 1.36
C LYS A 120 5.53 -14.87 1.73
N ILE A 121 5.16 -16.12 2.02
CA ILE A 121 6.11 -17.20 2.33
C ILE A 121 6.92 -17.58 1.10
N GLU A 122 6.31 -17.77 -0.07
CA GLU A 122 7.02 -18.04 -1.32
C GLU A 122 7.99 -16.91 -1.68
N ARG A 123 7.62 -15.65 -1.44
CA ARG A 123 8.53 -14.50 -1.62
C ARG A 123 9.69 -14.59 -0.65
N ALA A 124 9.44 -14.87 0.62
CA ALA A 124 10.48 -15.05 1.63
C ALA A 124 11.40 -16.25 1.30
N GLU A 125 10.84 -17.38 0.88
CA GLU A 125 11.58 -18.57 0.44
C GLU A 125 12.34 -18.34 -0.86
N ALA A 126 11.80 -17.56 -1.80
CA ALA A 126 12.50 -17.15 -3.01
C ALA A 126 13.73 -16.30 -2.67
N THR A 127 13.63 -15.45 -1.64
CA THR A 127 14.78 -14.76 -1.05
C THR A 127 15.75 -15.73 -0.35
N LEU A 128 15.24 -16.82 0.24
CA LEU A 128 16.02 -17.82 0.99
C LEU A 128 16.65 -18.94 0.14
N LYS A 129 16.33 -19.03 -1.17
CA LYS A 129 16.55 -20.24 -2.00
C LYS A 129 17.99 -20.58 -2.38
N ARG A 130 19.01 -20.06 -1.68
CA ARG A 130 20.40 -20.45 -1.90
C ARG A 130 21.14 -20.85 -0.63
N ALA A 131 20.69 -21.95 -0.03
CA ALA A 131 21.40 -22.66 1.05
C ALA A 131 22.45 -23.68 0.54
N GLY A 132 22.78 -23.67 -0.76
CA GLY A 132 23.87 -24.47 -1.34
C GLY A 132 25.17 -23.65 -1.43
N PRO A 133 26.35 -24.29 -1.46
CA PRO A 133 27.61 -23.56 -1.68
C PRO A 133 27.52 -22.73 -2.97
N PRO A 134 28.16 -21.54 -3.01
CA PRO A 134 28.06 -20.65 -4.16
C PRO A 134 28.51 -21.37 -5.44
N PRO A 135 27.87 -21.12 -6.60
CA PRO A 135 28.42 -21.54 -7.88
C PRO A 135 29.80 -20.91 -8.06
N TYR A 136 30.66 -21.61 -8.78
CA TYR A 136 31.99 -21.10 -9.15
C TYR A 136 31.89 -19.79 -9.98
N PRO A 137 32.98 -18.99 -10.03
CA PRO A 137 32.96 -17.54 -10.28
C PRO A 137 32.56 -17.05 -11.69
N ASP A 138 31.96 -17.89 -12.54
CA ASP A 138 31.71 -17.55 -13.94
C ASP A 138 30.24 -17.21 -14.23
N ASP A 139 29.33 -17.36 -13.27
CA ASP A 139 27.94 -16.90 -13.40
C ASP A 139 27.81 -15.50 -12.78
N VAL A 140 28.08 -14.48 -13.60
CA VAL A 140 27.82 -13.07 -13.30
C VAL A 140 26.32 -12.89 -13.07
N TYR A 141 25.92 -12.51 -11.85
CA TYR A 141 24.58 -12.02 -11.58
C TYR A 141 24.54 -10.54 -11.96
N ASP A 142 23.68 -10.17 -12.92
CA ASP A 142 23.44 -8.78 -13.34
C ASP A 142 22.78 -7.92 -12.25
N ASP A 143 22.47 -8.48 -11.08
CA ASP A 143 21.83 -7.77 -9.97
C ASP A 143 22.24 -8.35 -8.60
N PRO A 144 23.05 -7.64 -7.78
CA PRO A 144 23.48 -8.14 -6.48
C PRO A 144 22.40 -7.93 -5.40
N ALA A 145 21.74 -9.02 -5.00
CA ALA A 145 20.85 -9.02 -3.83
C ALA A 145 21.62 -9.29 -2.51
N VAL A 146 21.30 -8.56 -1.45
CA VAL A 146 21.89 -8.77 -0.11
C VAL A 146 21.34 -10.07 0.51
N LEU A 147 22.20 -11.09 0.59
CA LEU A 147 21.85 -12.45 1.04
C LEU A 147 22.12 -12.72 2.53
N TRP A 148 23.08 -12.02 3.14
CA TRP A 148 23.48 -12.22 4.53
C TRP A 148 24.19 -10.99 5.08
N VAL A 149 23.89 -10.61 6.32
CA VAL A 149 24.60 -9.55 7.04
C VAL A 149 25.32 -10.18 8.23
N ASP A 150 26.65 -10.06 8.27
CA ASP A 150 27.47 -10.62 9.36
C ASP A 150 27.06 -10.04 10.72
N ALA A 151 27.18 -10.81 11.80
CA ALA A 151 26.71 -10.43 13.14
C ALA A 151 27.27 -9.06 13.62
N PRO A 152 28.55 -8.72 13.39
CA PRO A 152 29.08 -7.38 13.71
C PRO A 152 28.46 -6.27 12.88
N VAL A 153 28.02 -6.55 11.64
CA VAL A 153 27.33 -5.59 10.79
C VAL A 153 25.87 -5.44 11.25
N ALA A 154 25.20 -6.53 11.63
CA ALA A 154 23.86 -6.49 12.22
C ALA A 154 23.83 -5.68 13.52
N ASP A 155 24.82 -5.83 14.40
CA ASP A 155 24.93 -5.02 15.63
C ASP A 155 25.19 -3.54 15.33
N ARG A 156 25.98 -3.23 14.30
CA ARG A 156 26.18 -1.85 13.84
C ARG A 156 24.90 -1.25 13.24
N LEU A 157 24.13 -2.03 12.49
CA LEU A 157 22.84 -1.60 11.94
C LEU A 157 21.83 -1.35 13.07
N ARG A 158 21.72 -2.26 14.04
CA ARG A 158 20.92 -2.05 15.26
C ARG A 158 21.33 -0.80 16.02
N GLY A 159 22.63 -0.54 16.14
CA GLY A 159 23.15 0.67 16.79
C GLY A 159 22.88 1.97 16.04
N ARG A 160 22.53 1.90 14.75
CA ARG A 160 22.18 3.06 13.91
C ARG A 160 20.67 3.24 13.70
N ARG A 161 19.87 2.37 14.30
CA ARG A 161 18.41 2.40 14.24
C ARG A 161 17.87 3.55 15.10
N GLN A 162 17.02 4.38 14.51
CA GLN A 162 16.25 5.37 15.25
C GLN A 162 15.06 4.72 15.99
N PRO A 163 14.48 5.35 17.03
CA PRO A 163 13.46 4.72 17.87
C PRO A 163 12.24 4.17 17.11
N GLU A 164 11.86 4.83 16.02
CA GLU A 164 10.66 4.52 15.23
C GLU A 164 10.97 3.68 13.97
N GLU A 165 12.24 3.49 13.62
CA GLU A 165 12.66 2.78 12.41
C GLU A 165 12.60 1.25 12.62
N THR A 166 12.11 0.53 11.60
CA THR A 166 12.32 -0.91 11.45
C THR A 166 13.75 -1.22 10.99
N TYR A 167 14.15 -2.49 10.99
CA TYR A 167 15.47 -2.89 10.48
C TYR A 167 15.62 -2.64 8.97
N SER A 168 14.52 -2.76 8.22
CA SER A 168 14.50 -2.45 6.78
C SER A 168 14.68 -0.95 6.55
N ASP A 169 13.99 -0.10 7.29
CA ASP A 169 14.08 1.36 7.18
C ASP A 169 15.52 1.87 7.42
N VAL A 170 16.24 1.23 8.35
CA VAL A 170 17.66 1.54 8.59
C VAL A 170 18.54 1.18 7.41
N ILE A 171 18.30 0.02 6.79
CA ILE A 171 19.04 -0.42 5.61
C ILE A 171 18.76 0.52 4.45
N GLU A 172 17.48 0.81 4.18
CA GLU A 172 17.02 1.71 3.13
C GLU A 172 17.64 3.10 3.30
N ARG A 173 17.48 3.74 4.46
CA ARG A 173 18.11 5.05 4.74
C ARG A 173 19.64 5.04 4.58
N LEU A 174 20.31 3.96 4.97
CA LEU A 174 21.76 3.87 4.83
C LEU A 174 22.20 3.64 3.39
N LEU A 175 21.43 2.88 2.61
CA LEU A 175 21.66 2.71 1.18
C LEU A 175 21.42 4.04 0.46
N ASP A 176 20.30 4.69 0.70
CA ASP A 176 19.95 6.01 0.18
C ASP A 176 21.02 7.05 0.49
N GLY A 177 21.50 7.09 1.73
CA GLY A 177 22.59 7.98 2.14
C GLY A 177 23.96 7.66 1.54
N THR A 178 24.11 6.50 0.88
CA THR A 178 25.33 6.11 0.14
C THR A 178 25.17 6.13 -1.38
N THR A 179 23.94 6.27 -1.87
CA THR A 179 23.65 6.41 -3.29
C THR A 179 24.24 7.71 -3.81
N ALA A 180 25.00 7.64 -4.91
CA ALA A 180 25.48 8.83 -5.60
C ALA A 180 24.28 9.53 -6.28
N GLY A 181 23.64 10.42 -5.53
CA GLY A 181 22.51 11.21 -5.97
C GLY A 181 22.94 12.51 -6.65
N LEU A 182 22.21 12.89 -7.69
CA LEU A 182 22.26 14.21 -8.34
C LEU A 182 20.98 14.95 -7.98
N SER A 183 21.02 16.22 -7.58
CA SER A 183 19.76 16.96 -7.38
C SER A 183 19.09 17.32 -8.70
N LEU A 184 17.77 17.50 -8.71
CA LEU A 184 17.05 17.97 -9.91
C LEU A 184 17.58 19.32 -10.43
N ALA A 185 17.97 20.22 -9.53
CA ALA A 185 18.58 21.50 -9.92
C ALA A 185 19.92 21.30 -10.64
N GLU A 186 20.78 20.42 -10.12
CA GLU A 186 22.07 20.10 -10.75
C GLU A 186 21.89 19.37 -12.09
N LEU A 187 20.89 18.49 -12.21
CA LEU A 187 20.53 17.85 -13.47
C LEU A 187 20.14 18.90 -14.52
N VAL A 188 19.23 19.82 -14.17
CA VAL A 188 18.78 20.89 -15.07
C VAL A 188 19.96 21.76 -15.49
N GLU A 189 20.80 22.20 -14.54
CA GLU A 189 21.95 23.04 -14.84
C GLU A 189 23.03 22.32 -15.67
N SER A 190 23.21 21.01 -15.48
CA SER A 190 24.13 20.20 -16.31
C SER A 190 23.65 20.17 -17.76
N TYR A 191 22.37 19.89 -17.99
CA TYR A 191 21.78 19.91 -19.33
C TYR A 191 21.78 21.30 -19.96
N ARG A 192 21.47 22.34 -19.19
CA ARG A 192 21.46 23.72 -19.66
C ARG A 192 22.85 24.21 -20.06
N SER A 193 23.85 23.93 -19.24
CA SER A 193 25.22 24.42 -19.47
C SER A 193 25.99 23.62 -20.53
N GLU A 194 25.80 22.30 -20.60
CA GLU A 194 26.54 21.42 -21.53
C GLU A 194 25.81 21.18 -22.85
N ARG A 195 24.47 21.16 -22.84
CA ARG A 195 23.63 20.78 -23.99
C ARG A 195 22.70 21.89 -24.45
N GLY A 196 22.71 23.05 -23.79
CA GLY A 196 21.85 24.18 -24.14
C GLY A 196 20.36 23.90 -23.92
N ALA A 197 20.03 22.99 -23.00
CA ALA A 197 18.65 22.61 -22.77
C ALA A 197 17.77 23.82 -22.37
N ASP A 198 16.59 23.91 -22.98
CA ASP A 198 15.61 24.97 -22.78
C ASP A 198 14.31 24.46 -22.12
N TYR A 199 14.21 23.16 -21.88
CA TYR A 199 13.04 22.52 -21.29
C TYR A 199 13.43 21.26 -20.51
N VAL A 200 12.90 21.11 -19.29
CA VAL A 200 12.99 19.89 -18.49
C VAL A 200 11.67 19.66 -17.77
N ALA A 201 11.06 18.49 -17.96
CA ALA A 201 9.82 18.12 -17.27
C ALA A 201 9.82 16.65 -16.85
N VAL A 202 9.03 16.34 -15.81
CA VAL A 202 8.75 14.96 -15.38
C VAL A 202 7.42 14.51 -15.99
N GLU A 203 7.38 13.34 -16.60
CA GLU A 203 6.13 12.75 -17.12
C GLU A 203 5.33 12.08 -15.98
N THR A 204 4.08 12.52 -15.79
CA THR A 204 3.18 11.96 -14.77
C THR A 204 2.11 11.04 -15.34
N VAL A 205 2.18 10.70 -16.63
CA VAL A 205 1.18 9.86 -17.29
C VAL A 205 1.31 8.38 -16.92
N TYR A 206 2.49 7.96 -16.46
CA TYR A 206 2.76 6.57 -16.12
C TYR A 206 2.35 6.27 -14.67
N PRO A 207 1.75 5.10 -14.39
CA PRO A 207 1.51 4.66 -13.03
C PRO A 207 2.82 4.62 -12.24
N GLU A 208 2.77 5.03 -10.97
CA GLU A 208 3.95 5.06 -10.09
C GLU A 208 5.09 5.94 -10.61
N TRP A 209 4.77 7.00 -11.40
CA TRP A 209 5.75 7.98 -11.88
C TRP A 209 6.59 8.58 -10.76
N ASP A 210 6.07 8.61 -9.54
CA ASP A 210 6.77 9.11 -8.37
C ASP A 210 7.93 8.20 -7.95
N ARG A 211 7.91 6.90 -8.27
CA ARG A 211 8.98 5.96 -7.90
C ARG A 211 10.13 5.96 -8.91
N ASP A 212 9.81 6.09 -10.19
CA ASP A 212 10.76 6.13 -11.31
C ASP A 212 10.48 7.36 -12.17
N LEU A 213 11.25 8.42 -11.93
CA LEU A 213 11.05 9.73 -12.54
C LEU A 213 11.52 9.69 -14.01
N ARG A 214 10.57 9.78 -14.94
CA ARG A 214 10.88 9.93 -16.36
C ARG A 214 10.98 11.40 -16.72
N LEU A 215 12.18 11.86 -17.05
CA LEU A 215 12.43 13.24 -17.44
C LEU A 215 12.47 13.38 -18.96
N VAL A 216 11.73 14.34 -19.50
CA VAL A 216 11.87 14.79 -20.87
C VAL A 216 12.71 16.05 -20.88
N VAL A 217 13.78 16.04 -21.69
CA VAL A 217 14.71 17.17 -21.81
C VAL A 217 14.76 17.67 -23.24
N GLY A 218 14.46 18.95 -23.43
CA GLY A 218 14.58 19.66 -24.70
C GLY A 218 16.04 20.00 -25.02
N VAL A 219 16.60 19.44 -26.09
CA VAL A 219 17.96 19.72 -26.60
C VAL A 219 17.98 19.73 -28.12
N ASP A 220 18.83 20.55 -28.72
CA ASP A 220 18.95 20.66 -30.19
C ASP A 220 19.40 19.34 -30.87
N GLU A 221 20.23 18.54 -30.18
CA GLU A 221 20.80 17.30 -30.70
C GLU A 221 20.76 16.19 -29.62
N PRO A 222 19.82 15.22 -29.69
CA PRO A 222 19.68 14.17 -28.69
C PRO A 222 20.66 13.03 -28.99
N GLU A 223 21.76 12.96 -28.25
CA GLU A 223 22.79 11.93 -28.43
C GLU A 223 23.70 11.74 -27.22
N THR A 224 23.91 12.77 -26.40
CA THR A 224 24.93 12.75 -25.34
C THR A 224 24.42 13.38 -24.05
N THR A 225 24.05 12.51 -23.12
CA THR A 225 23.74 12.86 -21.74
C THR A 225 24.98 13.42 -21.02
N PRO A 226 24.86 14.54 -20.27
CA PRO A 226 25.94 15.10 -19.45
C PRO A 226 26.57 14.06 -18.53
N ALA A 227 27.88 14.15 -18.30
CA ALA A 227 28.62 13.15 -17.52
C ALA A 227 28.07 13.01 -16.09
N ALA A 228 27.74 14.13 -15.44
CA ALA A 228 27.17 14.13 -14.09
C ALA A 228 25.83 13.39 -14.02
N VAL A 229 24.99 13.50 -15.06
CA VAL A 229 23.70 12.81 -15.16
C VAL A 229 23.91 11.32 -15.43
N LYS A 230 24.86 10.97 -16.30
CA LYS A 230 25.17 9.58 -16.64
C LYS A 230 25.77 8.78 -15.47
N GLU A 231 26.55 9.44 -14.62
CA GLU A 231 27.19 8.82 -13.45
C GLU A 231 26.27 8.75 -12.22
N ALA A 232 25.19 9.52 -12.20
CA ALA A 232 24.24 9.55 -11.10
C ALA A 232 23.42 8.25 -11.06
N ALA A 233 23.33 7.64 -9.88
CA ALA A 233 22.54 6.44 -9.65
C ALA A 233 21.09 6.75 -9.26
N ALA A 234 20.82 7.97 -8.77
CA ALA A 234 19.50 8.44 -8.41
C ALA A 234 19.37 9.95 -8.56
N LEU A 235 18.13 10.41 -8.70
CA LEU A 235 17.78 11.82 -8.69
C LEU A 235 17.23 12.19 -7.30
N GLN A 236 17.86 13.17 -6.66
CA GLN A 236 17.45 13.69 -5.36
C GLN A 236 16.40 14.79 -5.57
N VAL A 237 15.18 14.54 -5.10
CA VAL A 237 14.10 15.54 -5.07
C VAL A 237 13.52 15.60 -3.65
N GLY A 238 13.83 16.68 -2.93
CA GLY A 238 13.59 16.73 -1.49
C GLY A 238 14.56 15.81 -0.75
N ASP A 239 14.04 15.05 0.22
CA ASP A 239 14.86 14.22 1.11
C ASP A 239 15.04 12.77 0.62
N GLU A 240 14.35 12.37 -0.46
CA GLU A 240 14.36 10.99 -0.96
C GLU A 240 15.06 10.87 -2.34
N PRO A 241 16.00 9.91 -2.50
CA PRO A 241 16.54 9.57 -3.80
C PRO A 241 15.53 8.74 -4.59
N ARG A 242 15.41 9.01 -5.89
CA ARG A 242 14.47 8.31 -6.79
C ARG A 242 15.19 7.76 -8.01
N ALA A 243 14.75 6.60 -8.48
CA ALA A 243 15.16 6.12 -9.79
C ALA A 243 14.72 7.14 -10.85
N PHE A 244 15.50 7.28 -11.92
CA PHE A 244 15.16 8.19 -12.98
C PHE A 244 15.69 7.75 -14.34
N THR A 245 15.00 8.16 -15.39
CA THR A 245 15.43 8.04 -16.78
C THR A 245 15.31 9.38 -17.48
N VAL A 246 16.13 9.61 -18.51
CA VAL A 246 16.08 10.85 -19.29
C VAL A 246 15.86 10.54 -20.76
N ASP A 247 14.81 11.14 -21.33
CA ASP A 247 14.48 11.13 -22.74
C ASP A 247 14.78 12.51 -23.35
N GLU A 248 15.85 12.58 -24.14
CA GLU A 248 16.25 13.78 -24.88
C GLU A 248 15.39 13.93 -26.15
N THR A 249 14.84 15.12 -26.39
CA THR A 249 14.00 15.44 -27.56
C THR A 249 14.32 16.83 -28.13
N THR A 250 14.17 16.99 -29.44
CA THR A 250 14.39 18.27 -30.13
C THR A 250 13.19 19.20 -30.15
N ASP A 251 12.01 18.69 -29.84
CA ASP A 251 10.76 19.47 -29.84
C ASP A 251 9.87 19.00 -28.67
N PRO A 252 10.22 19.36 -27.44
CA PRO A 252 9.43 19.00 -26.27
C PRO A 252 8.08 19.71 -26.35
N THR A 253 7.04 18.98 -26.72
CA THR A 253 5.67 19.51 -26.65
C THR A 253 5.23 19.53 -25.19
N HIS A 254 4.84 20.69 -24.68
CA HIS A 254 4.22 20.79 -23.36
C HIS A 254 2.91 19.99 -23.35
N ALA A 255 2.89 18.87 -22.62
CA ALA A 255 1.69 18.10 -22.37
C ALA A 255 1.13 18.41 -20.98
N ASP A 256 -0.19 18.26 -20.80
CA ASP A 256 -0.82 18.42 -19.48
C ASP A 256 -0.27 17.44 -18.43
N ALA A 257 0.32 16.33 -18.87
CA ALA A 257 0.99 15.34 -18.04
C ALA A 257 2.46 15.66 -17.75
N HIS A 258 2.95 16.86 -18.10
CA HIS A 258 4.31 17.28 -17.81
C HIS A 258 4.35 18.17 -16.56
N LEU A 259 5.03 17.69 -15.52
CA LEU A 259 5.46 18.52 -14.40
C LEU A 259 6.75 19.25 -14.77
N VAL A 260 6.61 20.47 -15.27
CA VAL A 260 7.73 21.29 -15.74
C VAL A 260 8.64 21.70 -14.58
N GLY A 261 9.86 21.19 -14.60
CA GLY A 261 10.96 21.51 -13.68
C GLY A 261 11.82 22.70 -14.15
N PHE A 262 11.85 22.95 -15.46
CA PHE A 262 12.47 24.13 -16.05
C PHE A 262 11.92 24.37 -17.46
N ALA A 263 11.73 25.63 -17.84
CA ALA A 263 11.44 26.02 -19.21
C ALA A 263 11.95 27.45 -19.48
N ASP A 264 12.60 27.64 -20.61
CA ASP A 264 12.98 28.94 -21.19
C ASP A 264 12.67 28.92 -22.69
N THR A 265 11.42 28.58 -23.02
CA THR A 265 10.92 28.48 -24.39
C THR A 265 10.13 29.73 -24.76
N ALA A 266 9.76 29.87 -26.04
CA ALA A 266 8.99 31.02 -26.51
C ALA A 266 7.61 31.17 -25.83
N ASP A 267 6.99 30.04 -25.44
CA ASP A 267 5.62 29.98 -24.93
C ASP A 267 5.53 29.73 -23.42
N LEU A 268 6.62 29.31 -22.78
CA LEU A 268 6.64 28.97 -21.35
C LEU A 268 7.99 29.34 -20.71
N SER A 269 7.92 30.05 -19.57
CA SER A 269 9.08 30.36 -18.75
C SER A 269 8.84 29.91 -17.31
N VAL A 270 9.68 28.98 -16.84
CA VAL A 270 9.68 28.42 -15.48
C VAL A 270 11.12 28.40 -14.97
N PRO A 271 11.44 29.23 -13.97
CA PRO A 271 12.74 29.19 -13.30
C PRO A 271 13.00 27.82 -12.63
N VAL A 272 14.27 27.42 -12.57
CA VAL A 272 14.67 26.13 -11.98
C VAL A 272 14.17 25.98 -10.54
N GLU A 273 14.29 27.03 -9.71
CA GLU A 273 13.85 26.99 -8.31
C GLU A 273 12.34 26.73 -8.19
N ASP A 274 11.53 27.41 -9.00
CA ASP A 274 10.07 27.25 -9.00
C ASP A 274 9.64 25.88 -9.52
N GLY A 275 10.32 25.37 -10.55
CA GLY A 275 10.03 24.05 -11.11
C GLY A 275 10.46 22.92 -10.19
N VAL A 276 11.62 23.01 -9.54
CA VAL A 276 12.05 22.03 -8.52
C VAL A 276 11.06 21.99 -7.37
N GLU A 277 10.64 23.15 -6.87
CA GLU A 277 9.63 23.22 -5.80
C GLU A 277 8.28 22.66 -6.23
N ARG A 278 7.88 22.87 -7.49
CA ARG A 278 6.66 22.28 -8.07
C ARG A 278 6.74 20.75 -8.08
N VAL A 279 7.82 20.17 -8.59
CA VAL A 279 8.03 18.70 -8.61
C VAL A 279 8.05 18.15 -7.19
N ARG A 280 8.78 18.80 -6.28
CA ARG A 280 8.84 18.40 -4.86
C ARG A 280 7.45 18.38 -4.21
N ARG A 281 6.64 19.41 -4.43
CA ARG A 281 5.27 19.48 -3.92
C ARG A 281 4.37 18.41 -4.52
N ALA A 282 4.49 18.17 -5.82
CA ALA A 282 3.73 17.13 -6.51
C ALA A 282 4.05 15.74 -5.94
N LEU A 283 5.33 15.39 -5.83
CA LEU A 283 5.79 14.12 -5.25
C LEU A 283 5.32 13.92 -3.82
N ALA A 284 5.43 14.97 -2.99
CA ALA A 284 4.91 14.92 -1.63
C ALA A 284 3.40 14.64 -1.63
N GLY A 285 2.64 15.16 -2.60
CA GLY A 285 1.19 14.99 -2.67
C GLY A 285 0.69 13.67 -3.26
N VAL A 286 1.56 12.80 -3.77
CA VAL A 286 1.15 11.55 -4.44
C VAL A 286 0.49 10.57 -3.48
N GLU A 287 1.06 10.43 -2.29
CA GLU A 287 0.55 9.57 -1.24
C GLU A 287 0.32 10.36 0.05
N ARG A 288 -0.86 10.17 0.64
CA ARG A 288 -1.27 10.84 1.88
C ARG A 288 -2.02 9.90 2.79
N THR A 289 -1.93 10.11 4.09
CA THR A 289 -2.91 9.58 5.03
C THR A 289 -4.20 10.39 4.97
N LEU A 290 -5.33 9.80 5.40
CA LEU A 290 -6.61 10.54 5.45
C LEU A 290 -6.58 11.80 6.33
N PRO A 291 -5.92 11.81 7.51
CA PRO A 291 -5.78 13.04 8.30
C PRO A 291 -4.98 14.13 7.59
N GLU A 292 -3.82 13.80 7.02
CA GLU A 292 -2.99 14.76 6.28
C GLU A 292 -3.76 15.35 5.10
N LEU A 293 -4.49 14.48 4.37
CA LEU A 293 -5.35 14.89 3.28
C LEU A 293 -6.40 15.94 3.71
N VAL A 294 -7.02 15.73 4.87
CA VAL A 294 -8.02 16.66 5.41
C VAL A 294 -7.39 17.96 5.90
N ASP A 295 -6.20 17.91 6.48
CA ASP A 295 -5.48 19.11 6.93
C ASP A 295 -4.98 19.95 5.74
N ASP A 296 -4.48 19.32 4.68
CA ASP A 296 -4.12 19.96 3.41
C ASP A 296 -5.36 20.59 2.76
N LEU A 297 -6.46 19.83 2.69
CA LEU A 297 -7.72 20.32 2.15
C LEU A 297 -8.25 21.53 2.93
N ARG A 298 -8.19 21.50 4.27
CA ARG A 298 -8.57 22.63 5.11
C ARG A 298 -7.69 23.85 4.85
N SER A 299 -6.38 23.65 4.72
CA SER A 299 -5.42 24.72 4.42
C SER A 299 -5.67 25.34 3.04
N ALA A 300 -6.19 24.55 2.09
CA ALA A 300 -6.61 25.00 0.77
C ALA A 300 -8.02 25.63 0.74
N GLY A 301 -8.70 25.78 1.88
CA GLY A 301 -10.05 26.35 1.98
C GLY A 301 -11.20 25.37 1.71
N GLY A 302 -10.90 24.07 1.66
CA GLY A 302 -11.91 23.02 1.58
C GLY A 302 -12.65 22.86 2.90
N THR A 303 -13.94 22.54 2.80
CA THR A 303 -14.87 22.47 3.93
C THR A 303 -15.43 21.08 4.19
N ALA A 304 -15.34 20.18 3.21
CA ALA A 304 -15.68 18.78 3.38
C ALA A 304 -14.93 17.89 2.37
N LEU A 305 -14.86 16.60 2.68
CA LEU A 305 -14.35 15.56 1.81
C LEU A 305 -15.36 14.43 1.77
N ALA A 306 -15.79 14.06 0.57
CA ALA A 306 -16.64 12.89 0.32
C ALA A 306 -15.96 11.93 -0.67
N VAL A 307 -16.45 10.70 -0.69
CA VAL A 307 -16.05 9.66 -1.64
C VAL A 307 -17.29 9.12 -2.34
N ALA A 308 -17.21 8.79 -3.64
CA ALA A 308 -18.29 8.07 -4.31
C ALA A 308 -18.48 6.67 -3.69
N ASP A 309 -19.72 6.16 -3.72
CA ASP A 309 -20.01 4.80 -3.27
C ASP A 309 -19.49 3.72 -4.25
N GLU A 310 -19.25 4.11 -5.51
CA GLU A 310 -18.62 3.29 -6.54
C GLU A 310 -17.19 3.80 -6.84
N PRO A 311 -16.25 2.90 -7.15
CA PRO A 311 -14.91 3.29 -7.58
C PRO A 311 -14.93 3.97 -8.97
N ALA A 312 -13.97 4.86 -9.22
CA ALA A 312 -13.69 5.40 -10.55
C ALA A 312 -12.37 4.82 -11.05
N GLY A 313 -12.39 4.19 -12.23
CA GLY A 313 -11.21 3.49 -12.74
C GLY A 313 -10.79 2.36 -11.80
N ALA A 314 -9.54 2.39 -11.34
CA ALA A 314 -8.97 1.40 -10.42
C ALA A 314 -9.03 1.81 -8.94
N GLY A 315 -9.70 2.92 -8.58
CA GLY A 315 -9.60 3.46 -7.22
C GLY A 315 -10.77 4.33 -6.77
N ALA A 316 -10.58 5.01 -5.63
CA ALA A 316 -11.55 5.91 -5.03
C ALA A 316 -11.82 7.14 -5.91
N HIS A 317 -13.07 7.59 -5.92
CA HIS A 317 -13.46 8.88 -6.49
C HIS A 317 -13.72 9.87 -5.35
N LEU A 318 -12.80 10.82 -5.15
CA LEU A 318 -12.87 11.81 -4.08
C LEU A 318 -13.52 13.12 -4.55
N TYR A 319 -14.34 13.71 -3.69
CA TYR A 319 -15.00 15.00 -3.87
C TYR A 319 -14.59 15.94 -2.75
N PRO A 320 -13.48 16.70 -2.90
CA PRO A 320 -13.21 17.83 -2.02
C PRO A 320 -14.23 18.94 -2.29
N VAL A 321 -14.85 19.45 -1.23
CA VAL A 321 -15.95 20.42 -1.31
C VAL A 321 -15.49 21.78 -0.82
N PHE A 322 -15.67 22.81 -1.65
CA PHE A 322 -15.29 24.20 -1.35
C PHE A 322 -16.53 25.09 -1.23
N LEU A 323 -16.41 26.19 -0.47
CA LEU A 323 -17.48 27.19 -0.33
C LEU A 323 -17.54 28.15 -1.51
N GLU A 324 -16.39 28.68 -1.93
CA GLU A 324 -16.29 29.72 -2.95
C GLU A 324 -15.25 29.29 -3.99
N SER A 325 -15.72 28.68 -5.08
CA SER A 325 -14.90 28.12 -6.19
C SER A 325 -13.98 26.96 -5.76
N ALA A 326 -14.06 25.86 -6.49
CA ALA A 326 -13.15 24.75 -6.26
C ALA A 326 -11.69 25.16 -6.52
N SER A 327 -10.77 24.76 -5.62
CA SER A 327 -9.34 24.82 -5.92
C SER A 327 -8.95 23.54 -6.67
N PRO A 328 -8.68 23.60 -7.99
CA PRO A 328 -8.35 22.41 -8.77
C PRO A 328 -7.03 21.77 -8.34
N ASP A 329 -6.13 22.57 -7.75
CA ASP A 329 -4.74 22.16 -7.50
C ASP A 329 -4.55 21.45 -6.15
N ALA A 330 -5.50 21.60 -5.21
CA ALA A 330 -5.32 21.18 -3.82
C ALA A 330 -4.94 19.70 -3.69
N LEU A 331 -5.40 18.85 -4.61
CA LEU A 331 -5.21 17.40 -4.63
C LEU A 331 -4.84 16.87 -6.03
N ALA A 332 -4.29 17.71 -6.90
CA ALA A 332 -4.11 17.40 -8.31
C ALA A 332 -3.23 16.16 -8.58
N HIS A 333 -2.32 15.85 -7.67
CA HIS A 333 -1.36 14.74 -7.81
C HIS A 333 -1.66 13.56 -6.88
N LEU A 334 -2.76 13.59 -6.12
CA LEU A 334 -3.10 12.50 -5.20
C LEU A 334 -3.47 11.23 -5.97
N GLU A 335 -2.64 10.19 -5.84
CA GLU A 335 -2.87 8.88 -6.47
C GLU A 335 -3.08 7.76 -5.44
N ARG A 336 -2.63 7.95 -4.20
CA ARG A 336 -2.66 6.92 -3.17
C ARG A 336 -3.08 7.51 -1.83
N LEU A 337 -3.95 6.78 -1.14
CA LEU A 337 -4.38 7.08 0.21
C LEU A 337 -3.93 5.95 1.13
N ALA A 338 -2.96 6.24 2.00
CA ALA A 338 -2.52 5.32 3.03
C ALA A 338 -3.62 5.20 4.10
N LEU A 339 -4.21 4.02 4.19
CA LEU A 339 -5.04 3.58 5.31
C LEU A 339 -4.15 2.68 6.17
N ASP A 340 -4.32 2.71 7.49
CA ASP A 340 -3.31 2.12 8.40
C ASP A 340 -2.96 0.63 8.11
N ASP A 341 -3.88 -0.15 7.54
CA ASP A 341 -3.67 -1.56 7.17
C ASP A 341 -3.49 -1.83 5.66
N ARG A 342 -3.59 -0.81 4.79
CA ARG A 342 -3.60 -0.96 3.32
C ARG A 342 -3.44 0.37 2.58
N THR A 343 -3.04 0.33 1.32
CA THR A 343 -3.06 1.53 0.47
C THR A 343 -4.22 1.48 -0.51
N LEU A 344 -5.03 2.55 -0.52
CA LEU A 344 -6.16 2.71 -1.44
C LEU A 344 -5.73 3.57 -2.62
N SER A 345 -5.83 3.06 -3.84
CA SER A 345 -5.64 3.88 -5.04
C SER A 345 -6.73 4.94 -5.17
N VAL A 346 -6.36 6.13 -5.61
CA VAL A 346 -7.26 7.24 -5.94
C VAL A 346 -7.38 7.29 -7.46
N GLY A 347 -8.55 6.91 -7.97
CA GLY A 347 -8.77 6.85 -9.42
C GLY A 347 -9.27 8.16 -10.00
N ARG A 348 -9.90 9.01 -9.18
CA ARG A 348 -10.35 10.34 -9.60
C ARG A 348 -10.50 11.29 -8.43
N VAL A 349 -10.13 12.55 -8.62
CA VAL A 349 -10.52 13.65 -7.74
C VAL A 349 -11.41 14.62 -8.53
N SER A 350 -12.52 15.04 -7.95
CA SER A 350 -13.46 15.99 -8.58
C SER A 350 -13.84 17.07 -7.57
N PRO A 351 -13.05 18.15 -7.52
CA PRO A 351 -13.38 19.32 -6.72
C PRO A 351 -14.75 19.90 -7.11
N VAL A 352 -15.59 20.16 -6.11
CA VAL A 352 -16.96 20.67 -6.30
C VAL A 352 -17.26 21.77 -5.30
N ASP A 353 -18.22 22.64 -5.62
CA ASP A 353 -18.81 23.54 -4.64
C ASP A 353 -19.91 22.84 -3.82
N ALA A 354 -20.31 23.47 -2.72
CA ALA A 354 -21.33 22.91 -1.82
C ALA A 354 -22.72 22.75 -2.48
N GLU A 355 -23.05 23.53 -3.50
CA GLU A 355 -24.33 23.40 -4.22
C GLU A 355 -24.32 22.18 -5.14
N THR A 356 -23.26 22.04 -5.93
CA THR A 356 -23.00 20.89 -6.80
C THR A 356 -22.94 19.61 -6.00
N TYR A 357 -22.25 19.62 -4.84
CA TYR A 357 -22.20 18.45 -3.95
C TYR A 357 -23.59 18.01 -3.49
N ARG A 358 -24.46 18.93 -3.07
CA ARG A 358 -25.84 18.60 -2.67
C ARG A 358 -26.68 18.03 -3.83
N GLY A 359 -26.32 18.34 -5.06
CA GLY A 359 -26.94 17.79 -6.27
C GLY A 359 -26.45 16.40 -6.68
N LEU A 360 -25.39 15.87 -6.06
CA LEU A 360 -24.91 14.49 -6.25
C LEU A 360 -25.83 13.52 -5.48
N ASP A 361 -26.99 13.24 -6.08
CA ASP A 361 -28.05 12.39 -5.54
C ASP A 361 -27.53 11.00 -5.07
N HIS A 362 -27.64 10.71 -3.77
CA HIS A 362 -27.48 9.41 -3.08
C HIS A 362 -26.31 8.46 -3.43
N GLY A 363 -25.23 8.94 -4.05
CA GLY A 363 -24.09 8.10 -4.49
C GLY A 363 -22.73 8.47 -3.90
N THR A 364 -22.71 9.19 -2.77
CA THR A 364 -21.47 9.57 -2.08
C THR A 364 -21.58 9.40 -0.58
N THR A 365 -20.48 8.98 0.03
CA THR A 365 -20.29 8.90 1.48
C THR A 365 -19.41 10.06 1.96
N LEU A 366 -19.90 10.81 2.94
CA LEU A 366 -19.18 11.92 3.56
C LEU A 366 -18.11 11.38 4.53
N LEU A 367 -16.84 11.64 4.25
CA LEU A 367 -15.71 11.23 5.10
C LEU A 367 -15.45 12.25 6.20
N TRP A 368 -15.42 13.53 5.84
CA TRP A 368 -15.14 14.65 6.74
C TRP A 368 -15.94 15.90 6.36
N ALA A 369 -16.36 16.67 7.35
CA ALA A 369 -16.95 18.00 7.17
C ALA A 369 -16.64 18.93 8.35
N GLY A 370 -16.14 20.13 8.03
CA GLY A 370 -15.97 21.23 8.96
C GLY A 370 -17.28 21.94 9.29
N GLU A 371 -17.22 22.92 10.20
CA GLU A 371 -18.40 23.68 10.64
C GLU A 371 -18.91 24.67 9.60
N GLU A 372 -18.05 25.12 8.69
CA GLU A 372 -18.30 26.24 7.78
C GLU A 372 -19.06 25.85 6.49
N GLY A 373 -19.12 24.56 6.15
CA GLY A 373 -19.65 24.05 4.86
C GLY A 373 -21.17 23.88 4.78
N GLY A 374 -21.91 24.00 5.90
CA GLY A 374 -23.36 23.78 5.93
C GLY A 374 -23.81 22.35 5.64
N LEU A 375 -22.89 21.37 5.67
CA LEU A 375 -23.16 19.93 5.48
C LEU A 375 -23.31 19.15 6.80
N GLY A 376 -23.23 19.85 7.93
CA GLY A 376 -23.19 19.25 9.27
C GLY A 376 -21.78 18.80 9.64
N ARG A 377 -21.32 19.17 10.84
CA ARG A 377 -19.97 18.84 11.30
C ARG A 377 -19.81 17.33 11.39
N ARG A 378 -18.77 16.80 10.75
CA ARG A 378 -18.34 15.40 10.82
C ARG A 378 -16.82 15.36 10.97
N PRO A 379 -16.27 15.24 12.19
CA PRO A 379 -14.84 15.06 12.36
C PRO A 379 -14.41 13.69 11.82
N LEU A 380 -13.13 13.56 11.47
CA LEU A 380 -12.54 12.24 11.25
C LEU A 380 -12.45 11.50 12.60
N PRO A 381 -12.77 10.20 12.65
CA PRO A 381 -12.48 9.36 13.81
C PRO A 381 -10.98 9.33 14.12
N ASP A 382 -10.64 9.21 15.40
CA ASP A 382 -9.25 9.04 15.84
C ASP A 382 -8.75 7.59 15.64
N ASP A 383 -9.68 6.61 15.67
CA ASP A 383 -9.36 5.20 15.45
C ASP A 383 -9.14 4.90 13.95
N PRO A 384 -7.95 4.42 13.55
CA PRO A 384 -7.69 3.80 12.24
C PRO A 384 -8.82 2.96 11.66
N VAL A 385 -9.40 2.06 12.47
CA VAL A 385 -10.40 1.10 12.01
C VAL A 385 -11.70 1.81 11.66
N GLU A 386 -12.15 2.72 12.53
CA GLU A 386 -13.34 3.54 12.30
C GLU A 386 -13.17 4.45 11.08
N ARG A 387 -11.98 5.04 10.86
CA ARG A 387 -11.69 5.85 9.66
C ARG A 387 -11.83 5.03 8.39
N ARG A 388 -11.31 3.81 8.38
CA ARG A 388 -11.43 2.89 7.23
C ARG A 388 -12.89 2.53 6.97
N GLU A 389 -13.67 2.28 8.02
CA GLU A 389 -15.08 1.91 7.91
C GLU A 389 -15.99 3.03 7.40
N LEU A 390 -15.47 4.26 7.29
CA LEU A 390 -16.13 5.33 6.54
C LEU A 390 -16.16 5.08 5.04
N PHE A 391 -15.23 4.30 4.50
CA PHE A 391 -15.17 4.05 3.06
C PHE A 391 -16.19 2.97 2.65
N PRO A 392 -16.91 3.18 1.54
CA PRO A 392 -17.78 2.17 0.95
C PRO A 392 -17.02 0.87 0.66
N ALA A 393 -17.64 -0.28 0.95
CA ALA A 393 -17.00 -1.59 0.79
C ALA A 393 -16.50 -1.86 -0.65
N ARG A 394 -17.20 -1.34 -1.67
CA ARG A 394 -16.80 -1.45 -3.08
C ARG A 394 -15.54 -0.67 -3.40
N VAL A 395 -15.34 0.47 -2.74
CA VAL A 395 -14.10 1.26 -2.84
C VAL A 395 -12.97 0.54 -2.11
N LEU A 396 -13.22 0.03 -0.90
CA LEU A 396 -12.22 -0.75 -0.16
C LEU A 396 -11.78 -2.03 -0.90
N ALA A 397 -12.61 -2.58 -1.78
CA ALA A 397 -12.24 -3.74 -2.60
C ALA A 397 -11.16 -3.44 -3.66
N THR A 398 -10.86 -2.16 -3.93
CA THR A 398 -9.79 -1.76 -4.87
C THR A 398 -8.44 -1.52 -4.19
N SER A 399 -8.33 -1.71 -2.87
CA SER A 399 -7.07 -1.55 -2.15
C SER A 399 -6.10 -2.69 -2.45
N THR A 400 -4.81 -2.38 -2.57
CA THR A 400 -3.71 -3.36 -2.73
C THR A 400 -3.05 -3.73 -1.42
#